data_AF-A0A0B8T678-F1
#
_entry.id   AF-A0A0B8T678-F1
#
_cell.length_a   1.000
_cell.length_b   1.000
_cell.length_c   1.000
_cell.angle_alpha   90.00
_cell.angle_beta   90.00
_cell.angle_gamma   90.00
#
_symmetry.space_group_name_H-M   'P 1'
#
loop_
_entity.id
_entity.type
_entity.pdbx_description
1 polymer ?
#
loop_
_entity_poly.entity_id
_entity_poly.type
_entity_poly.pdbx_seq_one_letter_code
_entity_poly.pdbx_strand_id
1 'polypeptide(L)'
;MQHLESTFHYIASKKKRIICKLLEEQIVFQIRKNGSDDEHRFRYTDIQKIHLGLSDVSWHTIDIYFTNKLHLHLQSVTHYIEREDQKFTRSKINEADITKAKANQKAYYDFVIGLHERIILQNAAEAIKFTHGNPWKKALIWIFLVVLIIWTHAMLKSGYYMLSLFFGAGFLLLFLFSMKIDFRKKYQPNLIPSKYLP
;
A
#
# COMPACT_ATOMS: atom_id res chain seq x y z
N MET A 1 6.16 -28.17 -8.34
CA MET A 1 6.66 -27.61 -7.06
C MET A 1 5.46 -27.45 -6.13
N GLN A 2 5.44 -28.16 -5.00
CA GLN A 2 4.35 -28.12 -4.02
C GLN A 2 4.38 -26.79 -3.23
N HIS A 3 3.55 -25.82 -3.60
CA HIS A 3 3.25 -24.67 -2.74
C HIS A 3 1.96 -24.94 -1.96
N LEU A 4 2.03 -25.93 -1.06
CA LEU A 4 1.03 -26.18 -0.03
C LEU A 4 0.99 -24.94 0.89
N GLU A 5 -0.14 -24.24 0.93
CA GLU A 5 -0.54 -23.23 1.93
C GLU A 5 0.54 -22.26 2.43
N SER A 6 0.47 -20.99 1.99
CA SER A 6 1.32 -19.93 2.54
C SER A 6 0.52 -19.05 3.50
N THR A 7 0.85 -19.11 4.80
CA THR A 7 0.21 -18.27 5.83
C THR A 7 1.05 -17.03 6.10
N PHE A 8 0.43 -15.85 6.02
CA PHE A 8 1.06 -14.56 6.23
C PHE A 8 0.31 -13.78 7.32
N HIS A 9 1.05 -13.15 8.23
CA HIS A 9 0.46 -12.37 9.33
C HIS A 9 0.60 -10.88 9.05
N TYR A 10 -0.53 -10.18 8.98
CA TYR A 10 -0.61 -8.74 8.77
C TYR A 10 -1.24 -8.04 9.99
N ILE A 11 -0.84 -6.78 10.21
CA ILE A 11 -1.45 -5.93 11.22
C ILE A 11 -2.05 -4.75 10.47
N ALA A 12 -3.37 -4.63 10.48
CA ALA A 12 -4.04 -3.47 9.94
C ALA A 12 -4.07 -2.34 10.99
N SER A 13 -4.15 -1.10 10.50
CA SER A 13 -4.31 0.10 11.33
C SER A 13 -5.43 -0.09 12.39
N LYS A 14 -5.18 0.44 13.61
CA LYS A 14 -6.05 0.37 14.81
C LYS A 14 -6.07 -0.96 15.59
N LYS A 15 -4.90 -1.61 15.79
CA LYS A 15 -4.76 -2.85 16.59
C LYS A 15 -5.61 -4.04 16.08
N LYS A 16 -5.98 -4.06 14.80
CA LYS A 16 -6.68 -5.18 14.17
C LYS A 16 -5.63 -6.17 13.64
N ARG A 17 -5.66 -7.42 14.12
CA ARG A 17 -4.82 -8.47 13.55
C ARG A 17 -5.53 -9.04 12.34
N ILE A 18 -4.85 -9.07 11.20
CA ILE A 18 -5.33 -9.70 9.99
C ILE A 18 -4.41 -10.88 9.66
N ILE A 19 -4.88 -12.10 9.85
CA ILE A 19 -4.15 -13.28 9.38
C ILE A 19 -4.62 -13.53 7.95
N CYS A 20 -3.71 -13.54 6.98
CA CYS A 20 -4.03 -13.77 5.58
C CYS A 20 -3.35 -15.06 5.11
N LYS A 21 -4.13 -16.00 4.60
CA LYS A 21 -3.65 -17.26 4.02
C LYS A 21 -3.90 -17.25 2.53
N LEU A 22 -2.86 -17.53 1.76
CA LEU A 22 -2.95 -17.77 0.33
C LEU A 22 -3.07 -19.28 0.10
N LEU A 23 -4.29 -19.75 -0.12
CA LEU A 23 -4.58 -21.12 -0.50
C LEU A 23 -4.58 -21.25 -2.03
N GLU A 24 -4.61 -22.47 -2.55
CA GLU A 24 -4.52 -22.75 -3.98
C GLU A 24 -5.64 -22.10 -4.81
N GLU A 25 -6.86 -22.11 -4.30
CA GLU A 25 -8.05 -21.59 -5.01
C GLU A 25 -8.61 -20.29 -4.42
N GLN A 26 -8.19 -19.91 -3.21
CA GLN A 26 -8.80 -18.81 -2.46
C GLN A 26 -7.83 -18.07 -1.54
N ILE A 27 -8.18 -16.83 -1.23
CA ILE A 27 -7.60 -16.04 -0.15
C ILE A 27 -8.52 -16.17 1.06
N VAL A 28 -7.95 -16.56 2.20
CA VAL A 28 -8.64 -16.54 3.49
C VAL A 28 -8.03 -15.45 4.33
N PHE A 29 -8.84 -14.55 4.87
CA PHE A 29 -8.35 -13.62 5.87
C PHE A 29 -9.23 -13.61 7.12
N GLN A 30 -8.57 -13.64 8.27
CA GLN A 30 -9.20 -13.56 9.59
C GLN A 30 -8.89 -12.21 10.20
N ILE A 31 -9.94 -11.45 10.53
CA ILE A 31 -9.83 -10.16 11.21
C ILE A 31 -10.17 -10.37 12.68
N ARG A 32 -9.17 -10.27 13.56
CA ARG A 32 -9.39 -10.24 15.00
C ARG A 32 -9.58 -8.80 15.47
N LYS A 33 -10.75 -8.49 16.02
CA LYS A 33 -11.06 -7.18 16.61
C LYS A 33 -11.76 -7.38 17.95
N ASN A 34 -11.17 -6.90 19.04
CA ASN A 34 -11.78 -6.93 20.37
C ASN A 34 -12.35 -8.31 20.80
N GLY A 35 -11.67 -9.40 20.46
CA GLY A 35 -12.08 -10.77 20.83
C GLY A 35 -13.05 -11.47 19.87
N SER A 36 -13.56 -10.78 18.84
CA SER A 36 -14.26 -11.44 17.72
C SER A 36 -13.27 -11.76 16.60
N ASP A 37 -13.34 -12.99 16.10
CA ASP A 37 -12.60 -13.47 14.93
C ASP A 37 -13.57 -13.58 13.75
N ASP A 38 -13.52 -12.62 12.84
CA ASP A 38 -14.29 -12.65 11.60
C ASP A 38 -13.42 -13.27 10.49
N GLU A 39 -13.76 -14.48 10.06
CA GLU A 39 -13.12 -15.14 8.93
C GLU A 39 -13.85 -14.83 7.62
N HIS A 40 -13.10 -14.44 6.61
CA HIS A 40 -13.61 -14.23 5.26
C HIS A 40 -12.81 -15.05 4.25
N ARG A 41 -13.52 -15.59 3.25
CA ARG A 41 -12.96 -16.41 2.17
C ARG A 41 -13.38 -15.82 0.83
N PHE A 42 -12.41 -15.62 -0.05
CA PHE A 42 -12.61 -15.08 -1.40
C PHE A 42 -11.87 -15.90 -2.42
N ARG A 43 -12.52 -16.24 -3.53
CA ARG A 43 -11.81 -16.82 -4.68
C ARG A 43 -10.96 -15.75 -5.33
N TYR A 44 -9.88 -16.15 -5.99
CA TYR A 44 -9.06 -15.20 -6.76
C TYR A 44 -9.86 -14.52 -7.89
N THR A 45 -10.88 -15.19 -8.42
CA THR A 45 -11.83 -14.65 -9.40
C THR A 45 -12.70 -13.51 -8.84
N ASP A 46 -12.84 -13.41 -7.53
CA ASP A 46 -13.64 -12.36 -6.88
C ASP A 46 -12.86 -11.06 -6.72
N ILE A 47 -11.58 -11.04 -7.07
CA ILE A 47 -10.74 -9.86 -7.01
C ILE A 47 -11.06 -8.94 -8.20
N GLN A 48 -11.31 -7.66 -7.94
CA GLN A 48 -11.50 -6.65 -8.97
C GLN A 48 -10.22 -5.85 -9.23
N LYS A 49 -9.47 -5.59 -8.16
CA LYS A 49 -8.33 -4.68 -8.20
C LYS A 49 -7.33 -5.01 -7.11
N ILE A 50 -6.06 -4.93 -7.46
CA ILE A 50 -4.93 -5.01 -6.54
C ILE A 50 -4.13 -3.72 -6.65
N HIS A 51 -3.83 -3.11 -5.50
CA HIS A 51 -2.95 -1.95 -5.42
C HIS A 51 -1.79 -2.22 -4.47
N LEU A 52 -0.58 -2.14 -5.02
CA LEU A 52 0.67 -2.29 -4.28
C LEU A 52 1.24 -0.91 -3.95
N GLY A 53 1.14 -0.53 -2.69
CA GLY A 53 1.67 0.73 -2.20
C GLY A 53 3.16 0.64 -1.85
N LEU A 54 3.93 1.54 -2.44
CA LEU A 54 5.37 1.70 -2.20
C LEU A 54 5.60 2.86 -1.22
N SER A 55 6.07 2.58 -0.01
CA SER A 55 6.75 3.61 0.81
C SER A 55 8.25 3.54 0.59
N ASP A 56 8.89 4.71 0.56
CA ASP A 56 10.34 4.85 0.58
C ASP A 56 10.93 4.59 1.99
N VAL A 57 10.06 4.47 2.99
CA VAL A 57 10.41 4.22 4.40
C VAL A 57 9.51 3.09 4.92
N SER A 58 10.07 1.87 5.04
CA SER A 58 9.64 0.67 5.80
C SER A 58 8.16 0.25 5.87
N TRP A 59 7.23 0.92 5.17
CA TRP A 59 5.78 0.77 5.27
C TRP A 59 5.21 0.39 3.90
N HIS A 60 5.10 -0.89 3.60
CA HIS A 60 4.47 -1.36 2.37
C HIS A 60 2.96 -1.43 2.56
N THR A 61 2.16 -1.29 1.50
CA THR A 61 0.70 -1.54 1.60
C THR A 61 0.25 -2.43 0.46
N ILE A 62 -0.71 -3.30 0.72
CA ILE A 62 -1.39 -4.13 -0.27
C ILE A 62 -2.87 -3.91 -0.06
N ASP A 63 -3.52 -3.38 -1.07
CA ASP A 63 -4.96 -3.22 -1.12
C ASP A 63 -5.54 -4.22 -2.11
N ILE A 64 -6.44 -5.08 -1.64
CA ILE A 64 -7.19 -6.03 -2.47
C ILE A 64 -8.67 -5.66 -2.39
N TYR A 65 -9.28 -5.35 -3.52
CA TYR A 65 -10.69 -4.99 -3.63
C TYR A 65 -11.46 -6.16 -4.24
N PHE A 66 -12.53 -6.59 -3.57
CA PHE A 66 -13.36 -7.71 -3.99
C PHE A 66 -14.68 -7.26 -4.62
N THR A 67 -15.32 -8.15 -5.39
CA THR A 67 -16.58 -7.92 -6.09
C THR A 67 -17.74 -7.54 -5.18
N ASN A 68 -17.77 -8.08 -3.95
CA ASN A 68 -18.78 -7.78 -2.95
C ASN A 68 -18.55 -6.45 -2.20
N LYS A 69 -17.68 -5.57 -2.72
CA LYS A 69 -17.30 -4.27 -2.14
C LYS A 69 -16.50 -4.37 -0.84
N LEU A 70 -16.13 -5.57 -0.39
CA LEU A 70 -15.16 -5.70 0.68
C LEU A 70 -13.77 -5.32 0.18
N HIS A 71 -12.99 -4.73 1.07
CA HIS A 71 -11.66 -4.24 0.79
C HIS A 71 -10.73 -4.72 1.90
N LEU A 72 -9.69 -5.45 1.50
CA LEU A 72 -8.61 -5.87 2.36
C LEU A 72 -7.47 -4.88 2.24
N HIS A 73 -7.24 -4.12 3.30
CA HIS A 73 -6.10 -3.21 3.43
C HIS A 73 -5.04 -3.84 4.34
N LEU A 74 -3.94 -4.30 3.74
CA LEU A 74 -2.78 -4.82 4.45
C LEU A 74 -1.70 -3.75 4.46
N GLN A 75 -1.32 -3.26 5.64
CA GLN A 75 -0.17 -2.37 5.80
C GLN A 75 0.98 -3.18 6.41
N SER A 76 2.22 -2.93 5.98
CA SER A 76 3.34 -3.77 6.36
C SER A 76 3.56 -3.71 7.86
N VAL A 77 3.74 -4.92 8.35
CA VAL A 77 4.15 -5.36 9.67
C VAL A 77 5.10 -4.36 10.34
N THR A 78 4.55 -3.48 11.17
CA THR A 78 5.31 -3.01 12.33
C THR A 78 5.21 -4.12 13.36
N HIS A 79 6.36 -4.70 13.70
CA HIS A 79 6.47 -5.78 14.66
C HIS A 79 5.86 -5.31 15.98
N TYR A 80 4.70 -5.84 16.32
CA TYR A 80 4.52 -6.25 17.70
C TYR A 80 5.08 -7.67 17.76
N ILE A 81 6.10 -7.88 18.60
CA ILE A 81 6.48 -9.24 18.99
C ILE A 81 5.31 -9.72 19.83
N GLU A 82 4.54 -10.68 19.32
CA GLU A 82 3.63 -11.45 20.16
C GLU A 82 4.52 -12.30 21.06
N ARG A 83 4.90 -11.78 22.23
CA ARG A 83 5.29 -12.64 23.34
C ARG A 83 4.03 -13.35 23.82
N GLU A 84 4.19 -14.51 24.43
CA GLU A 84 3.14 -15.48 24.82
C GLU A 84 1.89 -14.86 25.47
N ASP A 85 1.98 -13.63 25.98
CA ASP A 85 0.92 -12.90 26.70
C ASP A 85 0.14 -11.82 25.89
N GLN A 86 0.18 -11.81 24.55
CA GLN A 86 -0.61 -10.88 23.71
C GLN A 86 -0.41 -9.36 23.98
N LYS A 87 0.66 -8.95 24.69
CA LYS A 87 0.94 -7.55 25.05
C LYS A 87 1.87 -6.86 24.05
N PHE A 88 1.52 -5.62 23.73
CA PHE A 88 2.14 -4.77 22.70
C PHE A 88 3.22 -3.84 23.27
N THR A 89 4.49 -4.00 22.88
CA THR A 89 5.56 -3.03 23.18
C THR A 89 6.13 -2.45 21.89
N ARG A 90 6.17 -1.11 21.78
CA ARG A 90 6.81 -0.40 20.66
C ARG A 90 8.33 -0.46 20.84
N SER A 91 9.04 -1.11 19.91
CA SER A 91 10.51 -1.17 19.94
C SER A 91 11.12 0.20 19.64
N LYS A 92 12.13 0.62 20.41
CA LYS A 92 12.98 1.78 20.12
C LYS A 92 14.06 1.36 19.12
N ILE A 93 14.41 2.29 18.23
CA ILE A 93 15.26 2.13 17.04
C ILE A 93 16.67 1.67 17.43
N ASN A 94 17.02 0.40 17.16
CA ASN A 94 18.38 -0.18 17.27
C ASN A 94 18.73 -0.99 16.00
N GLU A 95 19.98 -1.43 15.81
CA GLU A 95 20.44 -2.23 14.66
C GLU A 95 19.61 -3.51 14.39
N ALA A 96 19.00 -4.08 15.44
CA ALA A 96 18.04 -5.17 15.33
C ALA A 96 16.81 -4.81 14.45
N ASP A 97 16.48 -3.52 14.35
CA ASP A 97 15.37 -3.03 13.52
C ASP A 97 15.72 -2.93 12.04
N ILE A 98 17.01 -2.83 11.68
CA ILE A 98 17.47 -2.88 10.28
C ILE A 98 17.30 -4.32 9.74
N THR A 99 17.72 -5.32 10.52
CA THR A 99 17.55 -6.73 10.15
C THR A 99 16.07 -7.11 10.06
N LYS A 100 15.23 -6.60 10.96
CA LYS A 100 13.77 -6.77 10.90
C LYS A 100 13.13 -6.06 9.71
N ALA A 101 13.60 -4.86 9.36
CA ALA A 101 13.10 -4.14 8.18
C ALA A 101 13.36 -4.93 6.88
N LYS A 102 14.56 -5.52 6.75
CA LYS A 102 14.88 -6.41 5.62
C LYS A 102 14.01 -7.67 5.60
N ALA A 103 13.78 -8.30 6.75
CA ALA A 103 12.90 -9.47 6.84
C ALA A 103 11.45 -9.15 6.47
N ASN A 104 10.93 -7.99 6.90
CA ASN A 104 9.59 -7.53 6.55
C ASN A 104 9.45 -7.21 5.07
N GLN A 105 10.47 -6.59 4.48
CA GLN A 105 10.52 -6.33 3.05
C GLN A 105 10.49 -7.64 2.25
N LYS A 106 11.27 -8.65 2.69
CA LYS A 106 11.24 -10.00 2.11
C LYS A 106 9.85 -10.64 2.22
N ALA A 107 9.25 -10.65 3.40
CA ALA A 107 7.91 -11.22 3.61
C ALA A 107 6.82 -10.53 2.75
N TYR A 108 6.95 -9.22 2.57
CA TYR A 108 6.07 -8.47 1.67
C TYR A 108 6.27 -8.90 0.20
N TYR A 109 7.51 -9.08 -0.26
CA TYR A 109 7.80 -9.57 -1.62
C TYR A 109 7.29 -10.99 -1.82
N ASP A 110 7.55 -11.89 -0.87
CA ASP A 110 7.11 -13.29 -0.93
C ASP A 110 5.57 -13.40 -1.03
N PHE A 111 4.83 -12.55 -0.31
CA PHE A 111 3.37 -12.48 -0.45
C PHE A 111 2.95 -11.97 -1.82
N VAL A 112 3.55 -10.89 -2.31
CA VAL A 112 3.22 -10.32 -3.62
C VAL A 112 3.43 -11.36 -4.70
N ILE A 113 4.58 -12.05 -4.69
CA ILE A 113 4.90 -13.12 -5.64
C ILE A 113 3.86 -14.25 -5.52
N GLY A 114 3.66 -14.79 -4.31
CA GLY A 114 2.73 -15.90 -4.10
C GLY A 114 1.27 -15.57 -4.44
N LEU A 115 0.86 -14.30 -4.31
CA LEU A 115 -0.46 -13.83 -4.74
C LEU A 115 -0.56 -13.82 -6.28
N HIS A 116 0.46 -13.31 -6.98
CA HIS A 116 0.45 -13.25 -8.44
C HIS A 116 0.48 -14.65 -9.06
N GLU A 117 1.32 -15.55 -8.55
CA GLU A 117 1.40 -16.94 -9.02
C GLU A 117 0.04 -17.63 -8.98
N ARG A 118 -0.69 -17.49 -7.87
CA ARG A 118 -2.02 -18.10 -7.70
C ARG A 118 -3.08 -17.45 -8.59
N ILE A 119 -3.04 -16.12 -8.76
CA ILE A 119 -3.94 -15.42 -9.69
C ILE A 119 -3.70 -15.87 -11.14
N ILE A 120 -2.44 -16.03 -11.53
CA ILE A 120 -2.06 -16.49 -12.87
C ILE A 120 -2.49 -17.93 -13.09
N LEU A 121 -2.23 -18.81 -12.12
CA LEU A 121 -2.61 -20.23 -12.18
C LEU A 121 -4.11 -20.42 -12.33
N GLN A 122 -4.90 -19.57 -11.68
CA GLN A 122 -6.37 -19.59 -11.76
C GLN A 122 -6.93 -18.88 -13.01
N ASN A 123 -6.09 -18.40 -13.92
CA ASN A 123 -6.48 -17.61 -15.10
C ASN A 123 -7.38 -16.40 -14.76
N ALA A 124 -7.33 -15.90 -13.53
CA ALA A 124 -8.16 -14.77 -13.05
C ALA A 124 -7.55 -13.40 -13.37
N ALA A 125 -6.34 -13.39 -13.92
CA ALA A 125 -5.47 -12.23 -14.00
C ALA A 125 -5.98 -11.13 -14.93
N GLU A 126 -6.65 -11.49 -16.03
CA GLU A 126 -7.09 -10.53 -17.06
C GLU A 126 -8.20 -9.59 -16.57
N ALA A 127 -9.05 -10.06 -15.64
CA ALA A 127 -10.15 -9.28 -15.09
C ALA A 127 -9.71 -8.30 -13.97
N ILE A 128 -8.50 -8.47 -13.43
CA ILE A 128 -8.02 -7.74 -12.26
C ILE A 128 -7.22 -6.50 -12.68
N LYS A 129 -7.56 -5.33 -12.11
CA LYS A 129 -6.79 -4.11 -12.30
C LYS A 129 -5.59 -4.07 -11.35
N PHE A 130 -4.38 -4.15 -11.88
CA PHE A 130 -3.14 -4.05 -11.12
C PHE A 130 -2.54 -2.66 -11.17
N THR A 131 -2.21 -2.09 -10.01
CA THR A 131 -1.52 -0.79 -9.93
C THR A 131 -0.47 -0.79 -8.83
N HIS A 132 0.62 -0.07 -9.02
CA HIS A 132 1.61 0.19 -7.97
C HIS A 132 1.99 1.66 -7.87
N GLY A 133 2.38 2.12 -6.69
CA GLY A 133 2.86 3.50 -6.49
C GLY A 133 2.44 4.07 -5.14
N ASN A 134 2.50 5.39 -4.99
CA ASN A 134 2.17 6.05 -3.73
C ASN A 134 1.13 7.17 -3.96
N PRO A 135 -0.15 6.93 -3.63
CA PRO A 135 -1.21 7.91 -3.84
C PRO A 135 -1.05 9.15 -2.95
N TRP A 136 -0.40 9.04 -1.79
CA TRP A 136 -0.24 10.15 -0.85
C TRP A 136 0.66 11.26 -1.39
N LYS A 137 1.66 10.91 -2.22
CA LYS A 137 2.52 11.92 -2.87
C LYS A 137 1.70 12.87 -3.74
N LYS A 138 0.69 12.35 -4.45
CA LYS A 138 -0.25 13.18 -5.22
C LYS A 138 -1.02 14.09 -4.27
N ALA A 139 -1.63 13.54 -3.22
CA ALA A 139 -2.40 14.33 -2.25
C ALA A 139 -1.58 15.47 -1.63
N LEU A 140 -0.31 15.21 -1.24
CA LEU A 140 0.60 16.22 -0.71
C LEU A 140 0.90 17.34 -1.71
N ILE A 141 1.15 17.00 -2.98
CA ILE A 141 1.37 18.00 -4.04
C ILE A 141 0.12 18.86 -4.22
N TRP A 142 -1.07 18.27 -4.22
CA TRP A 142 -2.33 19.02 -4.32
C TRP A 142 -2.57 19.95 -3.13
N ILE A 143 -2.24 19.52 -1.90
CA ILE A 143 -2.29 20.38 -0.71
C ILE A 143 -1.33 21.57 -0.89
N PHE A 144 -0.11 21.33 -1.35
CA PHE A 144 0.86 22.40 -1.57
C PHE A 144 0.42 23.38 -2.67
N LEU A 145 -0.21 22.88 -3.75
CA LEU A 145 -0.80 23.72 -4.79
C LEU A 145 -1.89 24.65 -4.23
N VAL A 146 -2.75 24.16 -3.34
CA VAL A 146 -3.77 25.00 -2.67
C VAL A 146 -3.12 26.10 -1.83
N VAL A 147 -2.06 25.76 -1.08
CA VAL A 147 -1.31 26.73 -0.28
C VAL A 147 -0.68 27.80 -1.16
N LEU A 148 -0.09 27.42 -2.30
CA LEU A 148 0.47 28.37 -3.27
C LEU A 148 -0.58 29.33 -3.83
N ILE A 149 -1.81 28.86 -4.11
CA ILE A 149 -2.91 29.73 -4.56
C ILE A 149 -3.24 30.77 -3.47
N ILE A 150 -3.40 30.32 -2.22
CA ILE A 150 -3.72 31.20 -1.09
C ILE A 150 -2.63 32.26 -0.91
N TRP A 151 -1.36 31.87 -0.96
CA TRP A 151 -0.22 32.80 -0.84
C TRP A 151 -0.13 33.77 -2.03
N THR A 152 -0.38 33.30 -3.25
CA THR A 152 -0.40 34.16 -4.45
C THR A 152 -1.44 35.28 -4.28
N HIS A 153 -2.64 34.93 -3.81
CA HIS A 153 -3.71 35.89 -3.56
C HIS A 153 -3.37 36.85 -2.41
N ALA A 154 -2.81 36.36 -1.30
CA ALA A 154 -2.39 37.19 -0.18
C ALA A 154 -1.30 38.21 -0.58
N MET A 155 -0.31 37.79 -1.36
CA MET A 155 0.78 38.66 -1.83
C MET A 155 0.29 39.74 -2.81
N LEU A 156 -0.67 39.41 -3.68
CA LEU A 156 -1.33 40.42 -4.54
C LEU A 156 -2.02 41.49 -3.70
N LYS A 157 -2.79 41.06 -2.68
CA LYS A 157 -3.53 41.98 -1.81
C LYS A 157 -2.61 42.91 -1.02
N SER A 158 -1.44 42.42 -0.64
CA SER A 158 -0.42 43.19 0.09
C SER A 158 0.50 44.03 -0.80
N GLY A 159 0.30 44.05 -2.12
CA GLY A 159 1.10 44.85 -3.07
C GLY A 159 2.47 44.26 -3.42
N TYR A 160 2.78 43.03 -3.01
CA TYR A 160 4.03 42.34 -3.33
C TYR A 160 3.94 41.61 -4.68
N TYR A 161 3.84 42.36 -5.77
CA TYR A 161 3.60 41.81 -7.13
C TYR A 161 4.69 40.84 -7.60
N MET A 162 5.97 41.11 -7.31
CA MET A 162 7.08 40.21 -7.67
C MET A 162 6.99 38.84 -6.99
N LEU A 163 6.64 38.83 -5.69
CA LEU A 163 6.43 37.58 -4.95
C LEU A 163 5.19 36.83 -5.46
N SER A 164 4.11 37.55 -5.80
CA SER A 164 2.93 36.95 -6.42
C SER A 164 3.27 36.26 -7.75
N LEU A 165 4.03 36.92 -8.63
CA LEU A 165 4.48 36.34 -9.89
C LEU A 165 5.32 35.09 -9.67
N PHE A 166 6.24 35.12 -8.71
CA PHE A 166 7.05 33.96 -8.34
C PHE A 166 6.19 32.77 -7.88
N PHE A 167 5.24 32.99 -6.96
CA PHE A 167 4.34 31.94 -6.49
C PHE A 167 3.41 31.43 -7.57
N GLY A 168 2.91 32.31 -8.46
CA GLY A 168 2.07 31.94 -9.59
C GLY A 168 2.81 31.08 -10.61
N ALA A 169 4.05 31.43 -10.95
CA ALA A 169 4.90 30.61 -11.82
C ALA A 169 5.23 29.25 -11.18
N GLY A 170 5.54 29.24 -9.87
CA GLY A 170 5.77 28.02 -9.11
C GLY A 170 4.55 27.10 -9.08
N PHE A 171 3.35 27.67 -8.90
CA PHE A 171 2.09 26.95 -8.99
C PHE A 171 1.92 26.30 -10.36
N LEU A 172 2.12 27.06 -11.44
CA LEU A 172 1.94 26.55 -12.80
C LEU A 172 2.89 25.38 -13.08
N LEU A 173 4.18 25.51 -12.74
CA LEU A 173 5.17 24.45 -12.92
C LEU A 173 4.81 23.19 -12.12
N LEU A 174 4.45 23.35 -10.85
CA LEU A 174 4.08 22.21 -10.02
C LEU A 174 2.78 21.55 -10.46
N PHE A 175 1.81 22.35 -10.94
CA PHE A 175 0.56 21.84 -11.48
C PHE A 175 0.80 20.99 -12.73
N LEU A 176 1.58 21.50 -13.70
CA LEU A 176 1.96 20.75 -14.90
C LEU A 176 2.74 19.47 -14.55
N PHE A 177 3.66 19.54 -13.59
CA PHE A 177 4.36 18.37 -13.06
C PHE A 177 3.39 17.33 -12.48
N SER A 178 2.41 17.76 -11.69
CA SER A 178 1.41 16.89 -11.07
C SER A 178 0.49 16.20 -12.09
N MET A 179 0.25 16.86 -13.22
CA MET A 179 -0.55 16.33 -14.32
C MET A 179 0.22 15.32 -15.16
N LYS A 180 1.54 15.50 -15.30
CA LYS A 180 2.40 14.61 -16.09
C LYS A 180 2.74 13.31 -15.36
N ILE A 181 2.75 13.30 -14.03
CA ILE A 181 3.20 12.15 -13.25
C ILE A 181 2.05 11.24 -12.84
N ASP A 182 2.13 10.00 -13.32
CA ASP A 182 1.33 8.90 -12.80
C ASP A 182 1.94 8.37 -11.49
N PHE A 183 1.38 8.84 -10.37
CA PHE A 183 1.70 8.35 -9.02
C PHE A 183 1.19 6.91 -8.78
N ARG A 184 0.37 6.39 -9.69
CA ARG A 184 -0.05 4.99 -9.76
C ARG A 184 0.19 4.48 -11.18
N LYS A 185 1.11 3.54 -11.31
CA LYS A 185 1.41 2.90 -12.59
C LYS A 185 0.65 1.59 -12.71
N LYS A 186 -0.04 1.40 -13.84
CA LYS A 186 -0.62 0.09 -14.18
C LYS A 186 0.51 -0.87 -14.56
N TYR A 187 0.32 -2.14 -14.26
CA TYR A 187 1.25 -3.18 -14.68
C TYR A 187 0.47 -4.45 -15.04
N GLN A 188 1.06 -5.35 -15.82
CA GLN A 188 0.43 -6.62 -16.16
C GLN A 188 0.70 -7.65 -15.05
N PRO A 189 -0.26 -8.54 -14.73
CA PRO A 189 -0.08 -9.56 -13.71
C PRO A 189 1.15 -10.45 -13.94
N ASN A 190 1.44 -10.76 -15.20
CA ASN A 190 2.57 -11.61 -15.59
C ASN A 190 3.92 -10.87 -15.54
N LEU A 191 3.90 -9.54 -15.33
CA LEU A 191 5.08 -8.68 -15.26
C LEU A 191 5.09 -7.95 -13.91
N ILE A 192 5.41 -8.70 -12.86
CA ILE A 192 5.63 -8.14 -11.53
C ILE A 192 6.74 -7.08 -11.63
N PRO A 193 6.52 -5.84 -11.15
CA PRO A 193 7.54 -4.80 -11.23
C PRO A 193 8.85 -5.25 -10.59
N SER A 194 9.97 -5.01 -11.27
CA SER A 194 11.31 -5.50 -10.89
C SER A 194 11.72 -5.15 -9.45
N LYS A 195 11.18 -4.06 -8.89
CA LYS A 195 11.40 -3.65 -7.49
C LYS A 195 10.90 -4.68 -6.46
N TYR A 196 10.01 -5.61 -6.85
CA TYR A 196 9.49 -6.69 -5.99
C TYR A 196 10.11 -8.05 -6.27
N LEU A 197 10.98 -8.15 -7.29
CA LEU A 197 11.73 -9.37 -7.59
C LEU A 197 13.03 -9.38 -6.76
N PRO A 198 13.50 -10.56 -6.31
CA PRO A 198 14.76 -10.69 -5.57
C PRO A 198 16.00 -10.32 -6.38
#